data_AF-Q8W400-F1
#
_entry.id   AF-Q8W400-F1
#
_cell.length_a   1.000
_cell.length_b   1.000
_cell.length_c   1.000
_cell.angle_alpha   90.00
_cell.angle_beta   90.00
_cell.angle_gamma   90.00
#
_symmetry.space_group_name_H-M   'P 1'
#
loop_
_entity.id
_entity.type
_entity.pdbx_description
1 polymer ?
#
loop_
_entity_poly.entity_id
_entity_poly.type
_entity_poly.pdbx_seq_one_letter_code
_entity_poly.pdbx_strand_id
1 'polypeptide(L)'
;WLGLQKHFLIILRQNLQNLSTEEGEKFQQPPGKQRELGFTFSFPVMQTSINSGTIMRWTKGFSIDDAVGQDVVGELAKAMKRKGVDMRVSALVNDTVGTLAGGKYTHNDVAVAVILGTGTNAAYVERVQAIPKWHGPVPKSGEMVINMEWGNFRSSHLPLTQYDHALDTNSLNPGDQIFEKMTSGMYLGEILRRVLLRVAEEAGIFGDEVPPKLKSPFVLRTPDMSAMHHDASSDLRVVGDKLKDILEISNTSLKTRRLVIELCNIVATRGARLAAAGILGILKKMGRDTPRQGGPEKTVVAMDGGLY
;
A
#
# COMPACT_ATOMS: atom_id res chain seq x y z
N TRP A 1 26.23 -4.60 15.37
CA TRP A 1 24.76 -4.79 15.44
C TRP A 1 24.23 -4.65 14.03
N LEU A 2 23.47 -5.63 13.54
CA LEU A 2 22.67 -5.44 12.34
C LEU A 2 21.57 -4.39 12.63
N GLY A 3 21.37 -3.42 11.74
CA GLY A 3 20.44 -2.31 11.85
C GLY A 3 18.99 -2.78 11.99
N LEU A 4 18.65 -3.92 11.38
CA LEU A 4 17.34 -4.55 11.51
C LEU A 4 17.03 -5.02 12.95
N GLN A 5 18.01 -5.63 13.63
CA GLN A 5 17.84 -6.07 15.02
C GLN A 5 17.60 -4.90 15.97
N LYS A 6 18.29 -3.77 15.75
CA LYS A 6 18.09 -2.55 16.55
C LYS A 6 16.64 -2.06 16.42
N HIS A 7 16.11 -2.03 15.20
CA HIS A 7 14.72 -1.65 14.96
C HIS A 7 13.73 -2.59 15.66
N PHE A 8 13.91 -3.91 15.54
CA PHE A 8 13.03 -4.86 16.24
C PHE A 8 13.13 -4.76 17.76
N LEU A 9 14.32 -4.51 18.31
CA LEU A 9 14.48 -4.32 19.76
C LEU A 9 13.74 -3.07 20.27
N ILE A 10 13.66 -1.99 19.47
CA ILE A 10 12.87 -0.79 19.79
C ILE A 10 11.38 -1.16 19.79
N ILE A 11 10.89 -1.81 18.75
CA ILE A 11 9.47 -2.22 18.61
C ILE A 11 9.07 -3.16 19.76
N LEU A 12 9.90 -4.15 20.08
CA LEU A 12 9.65 -5.11 21.16
C LEU A 12 9.59 -4.45 22.53
N ARG A 13 10.47 -3.48 22.79
CA ARG A 13 10.48 -2.71 24.04
C ARG A 13 9.24 -1.85 24.20
N GLN A 14 8.72 -1.30 23.11
CA GLN A 14 7.58 -0.38 23.15
C GLN A 14 6.23 -1.12 23.26
N ASN A 15 6.09 -2.31 22.67
CA ASN A 15 4.76 -2.90 22.46
C ASN A 15 4.59 -4.31 23.04
N LEU A 16 5.55 -5.21 22.86
CA LEU A 16 5.31 -6.65 23.09
C LEU A 16 5.57 -7.11 24.52
N GLN A 17 6.40 -6.41 25.30
CA GLN A 17 6.59 -6.74 26.72
C GLN A 17 5.31 -6.49 27.54
N ASN A 18 4.56 -5.44 27.24
CA ASN A 18 3.34 -5.08 27.96
C ASN A 18 2.15 -5.99 27.58
N LEU A 19 2.11 -6.45 26.32
CA LEU A 19 1.05 -7.34 25.82
C LEU A 19 0.94 -8.63 26.63
N SER A 20 2.06 -9.28 26.97
CA SER A 20 2.01 -10.54 27.75
C SER A 20 1.60 -10.35 29.22
N THR A 21 1.71 -9.12 29.75
CA THR A 21 1.41 -8.81 31.15
C THR A 21 0.01 -8.21 31.35
N GLU A 22 -0.60 -7.67 30.28
CA GLU A 22 -1.90 -6.99 30.31
C GLU A 22 -3.04 -7.82 29.67
N GLU A 23 -2.79 -9.07 29.31
CA GLU A 23 -3.79 -9.99 28.75
C GLU A 23 -4.93 -10.26 29.75
N GLY A 24 -6.18 -9.95 29.35
CA GLY A 24 -7.36 -10.31 30.13
C GLY A 24 -7.55 -11.83 30.24
N GLU A 25 -8.23 -12.32 31.28
CA GLU A 25 -8.37 -13.75 31.62
C GLU A 25 -8.79 -14.65 30.45
N LYS A 26 -9.57 -14.13 29.49
CA LYS A 26 -10.01 -14.87 28.29
C LYS A 26 -8.91 -15.18 27.27
N PHE A 27 -7.78 -14.49 27.35
CA PHE A 27 -6.66 -14.61 26.41
C PHE A 27 -5.42 -15.26 27.04
N GLN A 28 -5.52 -15.69 28.31
CA GLN A 28 -4.44 -16.41 28.97
C GLN A 28 -4.13 -17.73 28.26
N GLN A 29 -2.84 -17.95 28.00
CA GLN A 29 -2.41 -19.18 27.35
C GLN A 29 -2.60 -20.42 28.25
N PRO A 30 -3.00 -21.56 27.67
CA PRO A 30 -2.98 -22.83 28.37
C PRO A 30 -1.57 -23.19 28.85
N PRO A 31 -1.42 -23.79 30.05
CA PRO A 31 -0.12 -24.23 30.56
C PRO A 31 0.61 -25.14 29.56
N GLY A 32 1.90 -24.88 29.35
CA GLY A 32 2.76 -25.70 28.48
C GLY A 32 2.62 -25.43 26.97
N LYS A 33 1.81 -24.46 26.54
CA LYS A 33 1.81 -23.98 25.16
C LYS A 33 2.61 -22.68 25.05
N GLN A 34 3.42 -22.58 23.98
CA GLN A 34 4.12 -21.36 23.63
C GLN A 34 3.19 -20.42 22.85
N ARG A 35 3.36 -19.09 23.01
CA ARG A 35 2.64 -18.08 22.22
C ARG A 35 3.05 -18.13 20.76
N GLU A 36 2.08 -18.01 19.87
CA GLU A 36 2.28 -17.97 18.43
C GLU A 36 2.07 -16.54 17.91
N LEU A 37 2.97 -16.09 17.04
CA LEU A 37 2.96 -14.77 16.43
C LEU A 37 2.82 -14.90 14.91
N GLY A 38 1.81 -14.25 14.36
CA GLY A 38 1.76 -13.90 12.94
C GLY A 38 2.56 -12.61 12.74
N PHE A 39 3.63 -12.67 11.96
CA PHE A 39 4.50 -11.53 11.70
C PHE A 39 4.21 -10.95 10.31
N THR A 40 3.42 -9.88 10.27
CA THR A 40 3.19 -9.13 9.04
C THR A 40 4.39 -8.24 8.72
N PHE A 41 5.06 -8.48 7.59
CA PHE A 41 6.22 -7.70 7.14
C PHE A 41 5.99 -7.19 5.71
N SER A 42 5.50 -5.95 5.61
CA SER A 42 5.02 -5.33 4.36
C SER A 42 6.12 -4.78 3.44
N PHE A 43 7.14 -5.58 3.19
CA PHE A 43 8.23 -5.29 2.24
C PHE A 43 8.47 -6.49 1.32
N PRO A 44 9.10 -6.29 0.14
CA PRO A 44 9.46 -7.39 -0.74
C PRO A 44 10.36 -8.41 -0.04
N VAL A 45 9.83 -9.62 0.15
CA VAL A 45 10.50 -10.73 0.81
C VAL A 45 10.53 -11.95 -0.12
N MET A 46 11.68 -12.58 -0.24
CA MET A 46 11.81 -13.92 -0.78
C MET A 46 11.45 -14.91 0.33
N GLN A 47 10.17 -15.27 0.39
CA GLN A 47 9.67 -16.20 1.39
C GLN A 47 10.10 -17.63 1.05
N THR A 48 10.88 -18.24 1.94
CA THR A 48 11.44 -19.59 1.75
C THR A 48 10.60 -20.67 2.42
N SER A 49 9.79 -20.29 3.42
CA SER A 49 8.79 -21.14 4.07
C SER A 49 7.71 -20.26 4.72
N ILE A 50 6.67 -20.86 5.32
CA ILE A 50 5.62 -20.08 5.97
C ILE A 50 6.15 -19.16 7.06
N ASN A 51 7.25 -19.50 7.73
CA ASN A 51 7.82 -18.76 8.84
C ASN A 51 9.31 -18.39 8.61
N SER A 52 9.73 -18.18 7.37
CA SER A 52 11.06 -17.66 7.05
C SER A 52 11.05 -16.87 5.75
N GLY A 53 11.83 -15.80 5.69
CA GLY A 53 11.90 -15.02 4.47
C GLY A 53 12.96 -13.94 4.49
N THR A 54 13.64 -13.82 3.36
CA THR A 54 14.75 -12.90 3.19
C THR A 54 14.26 -11.60 2.57
N ILE A 55 14.49 -10.45 3.21
CA ILE A 55 14.15 -9.15 2.60
C ILE A 55 15.00 -8.93 1.34
N MET A 56 14.34 -8.61 0.24
CA MET A 56 15.00 -8.42 -1.06
C MET A 56 15.44 -6.97 -1.29
N ARG A 57 14.60 -6.03 -0.90
CA ARG A 57 14.85 -4.59 -1.01
C ARG A 57 13.90 -3.83 -0.08
N TRP A 58 14.30 -2.63 0.30
CA TRP A 58 13.39 -1.71 0.97
C TRP A 58 12.53 -0.96 -0.05
N THR A 59 11.32 -0.61 0.36
CA THR A 59 10.36 0.21 -0.41
C THR A 59 9.82 1.31 0.51
N LYS A 60 8.90 2.16 0.02
CA LYS A 60 8.20 3.15 0.84
C LYS A 60 9.14 4.14 1.55
N GLY A 61 10.30 4.43 0.97
CA GLY A 61 11.30 5.38 1.51
C GLY A 61 12.18 4.85 2.65
N PHE A 62 12.13 3.55 2.97
CA PHE A 62 13.05 2.93 3.93
C PHE A 62 14.42 2.64 3.30
N SER A 63 15.49 2.75 4.10
CA SER A 63 16.84 2.28 3.73
C SER A 63 17.59 1.83 4.98
N ILE A 64 17.71 0.52 5.17
CA ILE A 64 18.55 -0.09 6.22
C ILE A 64 19.52 -1.03 5.52
N ASP A 65 20.72 -0.54 5.25
CA ASP A 65 21.67 -1.13 4.29
C ASP A 65 22.07 -2.57 4.65
N ASP A 66 22.19 -2.87 5.95
CA ASP A 66 22.62 -4.17 6.43
C ASP A 66 21.47 -5.18 6.66
N ALA A 67 20.23 -4.78 6.39
CA ALA A 67 19.07 -5.65 6.49
C ALA A 67 18.83 -6.46 5.22
N VAL A 68 19.17 -5.91 4.04
CA VAL A 68 18.93 -6.56 2.75
C VAL A 68 19.66 -7.90 2.70
N GLY A 69 18.97 -8.97 2.31
CA GLY A 69 19.54 -10.32 2.30
C GLY A 69 19.47 -11.06 3.65
N GLN A 70 18.93 -10.45 4.71
CA GLN A 70 18.74 -11.12 6.01
C GLN A 70 17.35 -11.78 6.14
N ASP A 71 17.28 -12.89 6.87
CA ASP A 71 16.00 -13.52 7.24
C ASP A 71 15.31 -12.74 8.37
N VAL A 72 14.22 -12.05 8.03
CA VAL A 72 13.56 -11.13 8.96
C VAL A 72 12.93 -11.86 10.15
N VAL A 73 12.54 -13.13 9.99
CA VAL A 73 11.99 -13.94 11.07
C VAL A 73 13.09 -14.35 12.05
N GLY A 74 14.22 -14.83 11.53
CA GLY A 74 15.41 -15.11 12.34
C GLY A 74 15.89 -13.89 13.13
N GLU A 75 15.90 -12.72 12.50
CA GLU A 75 16.28 -11.46 13.16
C GLU A 75 15.30 -11.04 14.27
N LEU A 76 13.98 -11.20 14.05
CA LEU A 76 12.97 -10.97 15.09
C LEU A 76 13.08 -11.99 16.23
N ALA A 77 13.27 -13.28 15.93
CA ALA A 77 13.43 -14.33 16.92
C ALA A 77 14.65 -14.10 17.83
N LYS A 78 15.79 -13.67 17.25
CA LYS A 78 16.98 -13.27 18.02
C LYS A 78 16.68 -12.07 18.92
N ALA A 79 15.85 -11.12 18.47
CA ALA A 79 15.45 -9.97 19.27
C ALA A 79 14.50 -10.36 20.42
N MET A 80 13.53 -11.24 20.19
CA MET A 80 12.62 -11.77 21.22
C MET A 80 13.38 -12.55 22.30
N LYS A 81 14.29 -13.45 21.91
CA LYS A 81 15.16 -14.20 22.84
C LYS A 81 15.96 -13.27 23.75
N ARG A 82 16.53 -12.19 23.19
CA ARG A 82 17.28 -11.19 23.96
C ARG A 82 16.42 -10.40 24.96
N LYS A 83 15.11 -10.33 24.74
CA LYS A 83 14.16 -9.63 25.60
C LYS A 83 13.40 -10.56 26.55
N GLY A 84 13.70 -11.87 26.55
CA GLY A 84 12.99 -12.85 27.37
C GLY A 84 11.53 -13.05 26.96
N VAL A 85 11.17 -12.72 25.71
CA VAL A 85 9.81 -12.88 25.20
C VAL A 85 9.63 -14.32 24.72
N ASP A 86 8.79 -15.10 25.41
CA ASP A 86 8.49 -16.50 25.07
C ASP A 86 7.36 -16.60 24.02
N MET A 87 7.74 -16.35 22.75
CA MET A 87 6.85 -16.45 21.59
C MET A 87 7.59 -17.07 20.41
N ARG A 88 6.84 -17.74 19.53
CA ARG A 88 7.32 -18.28 18.26
C ARG A 88 6.62 -17.61 17.09
N VAL A 89 7.39 -17.24 16.05
CA VAL A 89 6.81 -16.80 14.78
C VAL A 89 6.28 -18.03 14.04
N SER A 90 4.95 -18.12 13.91
CA SER A 90 4.29 -19.24 13.24
C SER A 90 4.02 -18.95 11.76
N ALA A 91 3.94 -17.68 11.37
CA ALA A 91 3.85 -17.27 9.98
C ALA A 91 4.49 -15.90 9.75
N LEU A 92 5.24 -15.76 8.67
CA LEU A 92 5.62 -14.51 8.04
C LEU A 92 4.58 -14.21 6.96
N VAL A 93 3.97 -13.04 7.02
CA VAL A 93 2.80 -12.69 6.20
C VAL A 93 3.03 -11.35 5.51
N ASN A 94 2.63 -11.24 4.25
CA ASN A 94 2.48 -9.95 3.58
C ASN A 94 1.16 -9.30 4.02
N ASP A 95 1.12 -7.98 4.23
CA ASP A 95 -0.11 -7.27 4.68
C ASP A 95 -1.35 -7.65 3.87
N THR A 96 -1.23 -7.72 2.55
CA THR A 96 -2.35 -8.01 1.65
C THR A 96 -2.82 -9.45 1.78
N VAL A 97 -1.91 -10.39 2.05
CA VAL A 97 -2.25 -11.78 2.40
C VAL A 97 -2.94 -11.83 3.76
N GLY A 98 -2.50 -11.02 4.73
CA GLY A 98 -3.16 -10.85 6.02
C GLY A 98 -4.59 -10.32 5.88
N THR A 99 -4.80 -9.29 5.05
CA THR A 99 -6.13 -8.75 4.71
C THR A 99 -7.00 -9.81 4.06
N LEU A 100 -6.45 -10.63 3.16
CA LEU A 100 -7.17 -11.76 2.56
C LEU A 100 -7.60 -12.78 3.61
N ALA A 101 -6.68 -13.19 4.48
CA ALA A 101 -6.93 -14.17 5.53
C ALA A 101 -7.98 -13.66 6.54
N GLY A 102 -7.84 -12.41 7.00
CA GLY A 102 -8.82 -11.77 7.89
C GLY A 102 -10.20 -11.64 7.26
N GLY A 103 -10.26 -11.20 6.00
CA GLY A 103 -11.51 -11.15 5.24
C GLY A 103 -12.14 -12.53 5.09
N LYS A 104 -11.35 -13.55 4.75
CA LYS A 104 -11.80 -14.95 4.59
C LYS A 104 -12.31 -15.54 5.89
N TYR A 105 -11.67 -15.21 7.01
CA TYR A 105 -12.09 -15.65 8.34
C TYR A 105 -13.51 -15.16 8.69
N THR A 106 -13.85 -13.93 8.31
CA THR A 106 -15.18 -13.36 8.56
C THR A 106 -16.20 -13.71 7.47
N HIS A 107 -15.76 -13.87 6.21
CA HIS A 107 -16.65 -14.09 5.08
C HIS A 107 -16.06 -15.09 4.07
N ASN A 108 -16.72 -16.24 3.93
CA ASN A 108 -16.27 -17.35 3.08
C ASN A 108 -16.16 -17.04 1.58
N ASP A 109 -16.84 -15.99 1.08
CA ASP A 109 -16.84 -15.61 -0.34
C ASP A 109 -15.66 -14.69 -0.70
N VAL A 110 -14.83 -14.31 0.28
CA VAL A 110 -13.59 -13.56 0.02
C VAL A 110 -12.64 -14.42 -0.81
N ALA A 111 -12.18 -13.85 -1.91
CA ALA A 111 -11.22 -14.51 -2.81
C ALA A 111 -10.12 -13.56 -3.32
N VAL A 112 -10.29 -12.26 -3.11
CA VAL A 112 -9.33 -11.21 -3.48
C VAL A 112 -9.17 -10.28 -2.29
N ALA A 113 -7.95 -9.80 -2.06
CA ALA A 113 -7.65 -8.70 -1.16
C ALA A 113 -6.86 -7.62 -1.88
N VAL A 114 -7.14 -6.37 -1.55
CA VAL A 114 -6.51 -5.20 -2.18
C VAL A 114 -6.14 -4.19 -1.10
N ILE A 115 -4.90 -3.71 -1.15
CA ILE A 115 -4.45 -2.56 -0.39
C ILE A 115 -4.39 -1.34 -1.32
N LEU A 116 -5.11 -0.27 -0.97
CA LEU A 116 -5.02 1.06 -1.58
C LEU A 116 -4.70 2.07 -0.47
N GLY A 117 -3.42 2.27 -0.18
CA GLY A 117 -2.96 3.21 0.85
C GLY A 117 -1.76 4.00 0.35
N THR A 118 -0.75 4.21 1.20
CA THR A 118 0.53 4.80 0.78
C THR A 118 1.15 4.03 -0.39
N GLY A 119 1.15 2.70 -0.30
CA GLY A 119 1.44 1.81 -1.42
C GLY A 119 0.18 1.13 -1.95
N THR A 120 0.33 0.26 -2.93
CA THR A 120 -0.75 -0.61 -3.38
C THR A 120 -0.27 -2.02 -3.64
N ASN A 121 -1.10 -3.00 -3.30
CA ASN A 121 -0.86 -4.40 -3.59
C ASN A 121 -2.18 -5.18 -3.71
N ALA A 122 -2.13 -6.37 -4.29
CA ALA A 122 -3.24 -7.30 -4.30
C ALA A 122 -2.78 -8.73 -3.99
N ALA A 123 -3.67 -9.48 -3.36
CA ALA A 123 -3.54 -10.91 -3.18
C ALA A 123 -4.83 -11.61 -3.59
N TYR A 124 -4.75 -12.84 -4.08
CA TYR A 124 -5.93 -13.62 -4.42
C TYR A 124 -5.70 -15.12 -4.22
N VAL A 125 -6.79 -15.89 -4.25
CA VAL A 125 -6.76 -17.35 -4.15
C VAL A 125 -6.72 -17.95 -5.56
N GLU A 126 -5.64 -18.67 -5.88
CA GLU A 126 -5.43 -19.34 -7.17
C GLU A 126 -5.47 -20.86 -7.00
N ARG A 127 -5.85 -21.58 -8.06
CA ARG A 127 -5.71 -23.03 -8.15
C ARG A 127 -4.24 -23.39 -8.31
N VAL A 128 -3.70 -24.21 -7.42
CA VAL A 128 -2.29 -24.57 -7.43
C VAL A 128 -1.83 -25.21 -8.75
N GLN A 129 -2.73 -25.94 -9.43
CA GLN A 129 -2.45 -26.55 -10.74
C GLN A 129 -2.29 -25.51 -11.86
N ALA A 130 -2.76 -24.29 -11.67
CA ALA A 130 -2.64 -23.17 -12.61
C ALA A 130 -1.39 -22.31 -12.37
N ILE A 131 -0.42 -22.81 -11.58
CA ILE A 131 0.84 -22.12 -11.25
C ILE A 131 2.03 -22.95 -11.80
N PRO A 132 2.42 -22.80 -13.08
CA PRO A 132 3.47 -23.62 -13.69
C PRO A 132 4.84 -23.53 -13.00
N LYS A 133 5.13 -22.41 -12.33
CA LYS A 133 6.40 -22.21 -11.61
C LYS A 133 6.46 -22.92 -10.25
N TRP A 134 5.33 -23.40 -9.73
CA TRP A 134 5.26 -24.03 -8.42
C TRP A 134 5.49 -25.53 -8.54
N HIS A 135 6.57 -26.01 -7.91
CA HIS A 135 6.95 -27.42 -7.85
C HIS A 135 6.93 -27.97 -6.41
N GLY A 136 6.43 -27.16 -5.46
CA GLY A 136 6.38 -27.52 -4.05
C GLY A 136 5.14 -28.35 -3.68
N PRO A 137 4.96 -28.65 -2.39
CA PRO A 137 3.81 -29.40 -1.90
C PRO A 137 2.47 -28.75 -2.29
N VAL A 138 1.50 -29.58 -2.65
CA VAL A 138 0.14 -29.15 -2.97
C VAL A 138 -0.63 -28.93 -1.66
N PRO A 139 -1.20 -27.73 -1.41
CA PRO A 139 -2.05 -27.50 -0.23
C PRO A 139 -3.27 -28.43 -0.24
N LYS A 140 -3.76 -28.82 0.94
CA LYS A 140 -4.90 -29.76 1.07
C LYS A 140 -6.17 -29.29 0.34
N SER A 141 -6.42 -27.99 0.28
CA SER A 141 -7.55 -27.41 -0.44
C SER A 141 -7.37 -27.39 -1.96
N GLY A 142 -6.16 -27.61 -2.48
CA GLY A 142 -5.79 -27.33 -3.87
C GLY A 142 -5.69 -25.83 -4.19
N GLU A 143 -5.87 -24.97 -3.18
CA GLU A 143 -5.83 -23.52 -3.32
C GLU A 143 -4.51 -22.96 -2.78
N MET A 144 -3.96 -21.97 -3.47
CA MET A 144 -2.73 -21.27 -3.12
C MET A 144 -3.01 -19.77 -3.10
N VAL A 145 -2.67 -19.10 -2.00
CA VAL A 145 -2.72 -17.64 -1.94
C VAL A 145 -1.54 -17.06 -2.72
N ILE A 146 -1.82 -16.14 -3.63
CA ILE A 146 -0.82 -15.42 -4.41
C ILE A 146 -0.73 -14.00 -3.88
N ASN A 147 0.43 -13.62 -3.35
CA ASN A 147 0.82 -12.21 -3.25
C ASN A 147 1.30 -11.74 -4.63
N MET A 148 0.62 -10.76 -5.23
CA MET A 148 0.91 -10.35 -6.60
C MET A 148 2.06 -9.34 -6.71
N GLU A 149 2.30 -8.55 -5.67
CA GLU A 149 3.19 -7.37 -5.75
C GLU A 149 2.86 -6.50 -6.97
N TRP A 150 1.56 -6.24 -7.20
CA TRP A 150 1.04 -5.71 -8.46
C TRP A 150 1.46 -4.26 -8.76
N GLY A 151 2.10 -3.59 -7.80
CA GLY A 151 2.56 -2.20 -7.94
C GLY A 151 3.57 -2.07 -9.08
N ASN A 152 4.30 -3.15 -9.39
CA ASN A 152 5.25 -3.21 -10.49
C ASN A 152 4.61 -3.55 -11.86
N PHE A 153 3.29 -3.67 -11.95
CA PHE A 153 2.62 -3.87 -13.23
C PHE A 153 2.92 -2.70 -14.18
N ARG A 154 3.20 -3.02 -15.45
CA ARG A 154 3.43 -2.05 -16.51
C ARG A 154 2.79 -2.53 -17.81
N SER A 155 2.22 -1.61 -18.57
CA SER A 155 1.59 -1.89 -19.85
C SER A 155 1.53 -0.62 -20.70
N SER A 156 1.59 -0.76 -22.02
CA SER A 156 1.34 0.33 -22.97
C SER A 156 -0.08 0.89 -22.89
N HIS A 157 -1.00 0.16 -22.26
CA HIS A 157 -2.37 0.61 -22.00
C HIS A 157 -2.51 1.50 -20.77
N LEU A 158 -1.43 1.69 -19.98
CA LEU A 158 -1.43 2.68 -18.90
C LEU A 158 -1.36 4.09 -19.52
N PRO A 159 -2.31 4.99 -19.19
CA PRO A 159 -2.36 6.33 -19.76
C PRO A 159 -1.37 7.25 -19.06
N LEU A 160 -0.07 6.98 -19.24
CA LEU A 160 1.02 7.76 -18.66
C LEU A 160 1.08 9.14 -19.32
N THR A 161 1.22 10.16 -18.48
CA THR A 161 1.43 11.55 -18.89
C THR A 161 2.90 11.94 -18.73
N GLN A 162 3.28 13.10 -19.27
CA GLN A 162 4.60 13.70 -18.99
C GLN A 162 4.88 13.88 -17.48
N TYR A 163 3.84 14.09 -16.67
CA TYR A 163 3.98 14.24 -15.22
C TYR A 163 4.32 12.91 -14.54
N ASP A 164 3.74 11.80 -15.02
CA ASP A 164 4.04 10.45 -14.53
C ASP A 164 5.46 10.04 -14.94
N HIS A 165 5.87 10.32 -16.18
CA HIS A 165 7.25 10.06 -16.64
C HIS A 165 8.29 10.86 -15.85
N ALA A 166 8.02 12.15 -15.62
CA ALA A 166 8.90 12.99 -14.82
C ALA A 166 8.94 12.54 -13.34
N LEU A 167 7.82 12.09 -12.79
CA LEU A 167 7.77 11.50 -11.45
C LEU A 167 8.61 10.24 -11.36
N ASP A 168 8.45 9.32 -12.31
CA ASP A 168 9.20 8.06 -12.37
C ASP A 168 10.70 8.29 -12.49
N THR A 169 11.12 9.15 -13.43
CA THR A 169 12.53 9.47 -13.69
C THR A 169 13.22 10.06 -12.45
N ASN A 170 12.50 10.87 -11.66
CA ASN A 170 13.03 11.50 -10.44
C ASN A 170 12.78 10.68 -9.16
N SER A 171 12.27 9.45 -9.28
CA SER A 171 12.04 8.56 -8.15
C SER A 171 13.31 7.81 -7.75
N LEU A 172 13.31 7.19 -6.57
CA LEU A 172 14.41 6.32 -6.12
C LEU A 172 14.54 5.04 -6.95
N ASN A 173 13.52 4.69 -7.73
CA ASN A 173 13.43 3.47 -8.50
C ASN A 173 12.83 3.73 -9.90
N PRO A 174 13.53 4.46 -10.78
CA PRO A 174 13.05 4.73 -12.14
C PRO A 174 12.78 3.44 -12.92
N GLY A 175 11.64 3.38 -13.63
CA GLY A 175 11.21 2.21 -14.41
C GLY A 175 10.51 1.10 -13.61
N ASP A 176 10.55 1.17 -12.27
CA ASP A 176 9.87 0.24 -11.35
C ASP A 176 8.61 0.88 -10.75
N GLN A 177 7.71 0.05 -10.23
CA GLN A 177 6.49 0.44 -9.50
C GLN A 177 5.57 1.39 -10.29
N ILE A 178 5.49 1.24 -11.61
CA ILE A 178 4.72 2.14 -12.49
C ILE A 178 3.22 2.17 -12.11
N PHE A 179 2.60 1.02 -11.87
CA PHE A 179 1.19 0.97 -11.47
C PHE A 179 0.96 1.60 -10.08
N GLU A 180 1.86 1.38 -9.13
CA GLU A 180 1.81 2.04 -7.82
C GLU A 180 1.94 3.56 -7.95
N LYS A 181 2.90 4.06 -8.73
CA LYS A 181 3.11 5.48 -9.00
C LYS A 181 1.89 6.18 -9.58
N MET A 182 1.02 5.45 -10.28
CA MET A 182 -0.21 6.00 -10.85
C MET A 182 -1.43 5.95 -9.92
N THR A 183 -1.44 5.04 -8.94
CA THR A 183 -2.66 4.68 -8.20
C THR A 183 -2.57 4.85 -6.68
N SER A 184 -1.38 4.87 -6.09
CA SER A 184 -1.22 4.87 -4.64
C SER A 184 -1.15 6.27 -4.03
N GLY A 185 -1.50 6.34 -2.75
CA GLY A 185 -1.56 7.56 -1.96
C GLY A 185 -0.20 8.21 -1.70
N MET A 186 0.92 7.54 -1.97
CA MET A 186 2.23 8.21 -1.97
C MET A 186 2.35 9.22 -3.12
N TYR A 187 1.69 8.97 -4.26
CA TYR A 187 1.99 9.67 -5.51
C TYR A 187 0.86 10.55 -6.04
N LEU A 188 -0.41 10.35 -5.64
CA LEU A 188 -1.52 11.17 -6.14
C LEU A 188 -1.31 12.67 -5.89
N GLY A 189 -0.92 13.04 -4.66
CA GLY A 189 -0.59 14.44 -4.33
C GLY A 189 0.62 14.99 -5.07
N GLU A 190 1.65 14.17 -5.33
CA GLU A 190 2.83 14.58 -6.10
C GLU A 190 2.51 14.80 -7.58
N ILE A 191 1.62 14.00 -8.15
CA ILE A 191 1.12 14.18 -9.53
C ILE A 191 0.35 15.50 -9.61
N LEU A 192 -0.56 15.75 -8.67
CA LEU A 192 -1.27 17.03 -8.59
C LEU A 192 -0.30 18.21 -8.46
N ARG A 193 0.71 18.13 -7.59
CA ARG A 193 1.74 19.17 -7.44
C ARG A 193 2.48 19.44 -8.75
N ARG A 194 2.87 18.40 -9.49
CA ARG A 194 3.57 18.54 -10.79
C ARG A 194 2.72 19.24 -11.83
N VAL A 195 1.42 18.93 -11.89
CA VAL A 195 0.49 19.61 -12.79
C VAL A 195 0.34 21.08 -12.38
N LEU A 196 0.11 21.36 -11.09
CA LEU A 196 -0.01 22.73 -10.58
C LEU A 196 1.25 23.55 -10.82
N LEU A 197 2.44 22.96 -10.65
CA LEU A 197 3.71 23.61 -10.95
C LEU A 197 3.77 24.05 -12.41
N ARG A 198 3.42 23.15 -13.34
CA ARG A 198 3.42 23.47 -14.77
C ARG A 198 2.42 24.57 -15.11
N VAL A 199 1.22 24.51 -14.55
CA VAL A 199 0.18 25.53 -14.77
C VAL A 199 0.62 26.89 -14.19
N ALA A 200 1.32 26.90 -13.06
CA ALA A 200 1.88 28.13 -12.50
C ALA A 200 2.96 28.73 -13.42
N GLU A 201 3.85 27.90 -13.97
CA GLU A 201 4.91 28.31 -14.90
C GLU A 201 4.38 28.86 -16.23
N GLU A 202 3.32 28.27 -16.77
CA GLU A 202 2.84 28.61 -18.12
C GLU A 202 1.68 29.62 -18.14
N ALA A 203 0.84 29.63 -17.10
CA ALA A 203 -0.41 30.38 -17.09
C ALA A 203 -0.54 31.37 -15.93
N GLY A 204 0.47 31.49 -15.05
CA GLY A 204 0.52 32.52 -14.00
C GLY A 204 -0.65 32.47 -13.02
N ILE A 205 -1.26 31.29 -12.79
CA ILE A 205 -2.50 31.16 -11.99
C ILE A 205 -2.33 31.55 -10.51
N PHE A 206 -1.09 31.70 -10.06
CA PHE A 206 -0.70 32.10 -8.71
C PHE A 206 0.08 33.42 -8.67
N GLY A 207 0.06 34.20 -9.77
CA GLY A 207 0.84 35.43 -9.95
C GLY A 207 2.01 35.26 -10.92
N ASP A 208 2.83 36.30 -11.04
CA ASP A 208 3.97 36.35 -11.99
C ASP A 208 5.12 35.41 -11.59
N GLU A 209 5.25 35.10 -10.31
CA GLU A 209 6.27 34.20 -9.78
C GLU A 209 5.67 32.86 -9.34
N VAL A 210 6.37 31.77 -9.68
CA VAL A 210 6.00 30.43 -9.22
C VAL A 210 6.25 30.30 -7.71
N PRO A 211 5.23 29.94 -6.91
CA PRO A 211 5.37 29.79 -5.46
C PRO A 211 6.52 28.82 -5.09
N PRO A 212 7.49 29.24 -4.25
CA PRO A 212 8.67 28.41 -3.95
C PRO A 212 8.33 27.04 -3.38
N LYS A 213 7.33 26.95 -2.49
CA LYS A 213 6.88 25.68 -1.89
C LYS A 213 6.34 24.71 -2.93
N LEU A 214 5.75 25.19 -4.02
CA LEU A 214 5.21 24.34 -5.09
C LEU A 214 6.31 23.57 -5.83
N LYS A 215 7.57 24.02 -5.76
CA LYS A 215 8.74 23.34 -6.34
C LYS A 215 9.24 22.17 -5.49
N SER A 216 8.84 22.10 -4.21
CA SER A 216 9.28 21.06 -3.28
C SER A 216 8.58 19.73 -3.55
N PRO A 217 9.31 18.66 -3.92
CA PRO A 217 8.72 17.35 -4.15
C PRO A 217 7.96 16.84 -2.92
N PHE A 218 6.81 16.19 -3.14
CA PHE A 218 5.96 15.59 -2.10
C PHE A 218 5.44 16.54 -1.02
N VAL A 219 5.52 17.87 -1.22
CA VAL A 219 4.94 18.86 -0.30
C VAL A 219 3.42 18.71 -0.19
N LEU A 220 2.75 18.33 -1.29
CA LEU A 220 1.32 18.09 -1.34
C LEU A 220 1.06 16.59 -1.19
N ARG A 221 0.43 16.20 -0.09
CA ARG A 221 0.16 14.79 0.21
C ARG A 221 -1.29 14.44 -0.12
N THR A 222 -1.56 13.15 -0.22
CA THR A 222 -2.90 12.63 -0.53
C THR A 222 -3.99 13.07 0.45
N PRO A 223 -3.78 13.16 1.78
CA PRO A 223 -4.80 13.73 2.68
C PRO A 223 -5.14 15.18 2.37
N ASP A 224 -4.17 15.96 1.88
CA ASP A 224 -4.37 17.35 1.48
C ASP A 224 -5.19 17.42 0.18
N MET A 225 -4.83 16.60 -0.81
CA MET A 225 -5.61 16.43 -2.04
C MET A 225 -7.04 15.96 -1.75
N SER A 226 -7.22 14.99 -0.85
CA SER A 226 -8.53 14.47 -0.45
C SER A 226 -9.38 15.55 0.21
N ALA A 227 -8.81 16.33 1.15
CA ALA A 227 -9.53 17.43 1.78
C ALA A 227 -9.99 18.49 0.77
N MET A 228 -9.16 18.82 -0.23
CA MET A 228 -9.53 19.74 -1.31
C MET A 228 -10.62 19.15 -2.22
N HIS A 229 -10.52 17.85 -2.56
CA HIS A 229 -11.47 17.18 -3.46
C HIS A 229 -12.87 17.05 -2.84
N HIS A 230 -12.96 16.88 -1.52
CA HIS A 230 -14.23 16.80 -0.79
C HIS A 230 -14.84 18.17 -0.44
N ASP A 231 -14.19 19.27 -0.80
CA ASP A 231 -14.70 20.60 -0.49
C ASP A 231 -15.97 20.92 -1.28
N ALA A 232 -17.10 20.95 -0.56
CA ALA A 232 -18.41 21.27 -1.10
C ALA A 232 -18.86 22.71 -0.77
N SER A 233 -18.00 23.54 -0.19
CA SER A 233 -18.33 24.94 0.10
C SER A 233 -18.50 25.76 -1.19
N SER A 234 -19.39 26.74 -1.20
CA SER A 234 -19.69 27.53 -2.41
C SER A 234 -18.49 28.35 -2.90
N ASP A 235 -17.59 28.73 -2.00
CA ASP A 235 -16.37 29.49 -2.26
C ASP A 235 -15.09 28.64 -2.28
N LEU A 236 -15.22 27.32 -2.10
CA LEU A 236 -14.10 26.37 -2.01
C LEU A 236 -13.07 26.77 -0.95
N ARG A 237 -13.54 27.11 0.25
CA ARG A 237 -12.70 27.62 1.34
C ARG A 237 -11.61 26.64 1.75
N VAL A 238 -11.90 25.34 1.84
CA VAL A 238 -10.91 24.32 2.22
C VAL A 238 -9.80 24.24 1.18
N VAL A 239 -10.12 24.39 -0.10
CA VAL A 239 -9.11 24.51 -1.16
C VAL A 239 -8.22 25.72 -0.93
N GLY A 240 -8.82 26.89 -0.67
CA GLY A 240 -8.08 28.11 -0.35
C GLY A 240 -7.16 27.95 0.85
N ASP A 241 -7.69 27.41 1.96
CA ASP A 241 -6.97 27.18 3.21
C ASP A 241 -5.80 26.20 2.99
N LYS A 242 -6.01 25.09 2.27
CA LYS A 242 -4.95 24.12 1.96
C LYS A 242 -3.84 24.70 1.08
N LEU A 243 -4.19 25.47 0.05
CA LEU A 243 -3.20 26.15 -0.80
C LEU A 243 -2.38 27.16 0.01
N LYS A 244 -3.02 27.88 0.94
CA LYS A 244 -2.35 28.82 1.83
C LYS A 244 -1.43 28.11 2.81
N ASP A 245 -1.93 27.11 3.53
CA ASP A 245 -1.21 26.48 4.64
C ASP A 245 -0.03 25.61 4.18
N ILE A 246 -0.15 24.99 3.00
CA ILE A 246 0.85 24.04 2.49
C ILE A 246 1.83 24.70 1.52
N LEU A 247 1.30 25.55 0.64
CA LEU A 247 2.05 26.12 -0.49
C LEU A 247 2.34 27.60 -0.31
N GLU A 248 1.87 28.22 0.77
CA GLU A 248 2.00 29.67 1.04
C GLU A 248 1.31 30.52 -0.04
N ILE A 249 0.31 29.95 -0.74
CA ILE A 249 -0.44 30.62 -1.81
C ILE A 249 -1.70 31.26 -1.23
N SER A 250 -1.70 32.58 -1.12
CA SER A 250 -2.83 33.37 -0.62
C SER A 250 -3.66 33.98 -1.75
N ASN A 251 -4.85 34.51 -1.41
CA ASN A 251 -5.71 35.30 -2.30
C ASN A 251 -6.12 34.58 -3.60
N THR A 252 -6.26 33.25 -3.56
CA THR A 252 -6.67 32.46 -4.72
C THR A 252 -8.11 32.79 -5.14
N SER A 253 -8.32 33.02 -6.44
CA SER A 253 -9.65 33.25 -6.99
C SER A 253 -10.51 31.97 -6.94
N LEU A 254 -11.84 32.12 -6.92
CA LEU A 254 -12.74 30.97 -7.03
C LEU A 254 -12.50 30.15 -8.32
N LYS A 255 -12.13 30.82 -9.41
CA LYS A 255 -11.76 30.16 -10.68
C LYS A 255 -10.52 29.26 -10.50
N THR A 256 -9.48 29.76 -9.82
CA THR A 256 -8.28 28.99 -9.50
C THR A 256 -8.60 27.79 -8.63
N ARG A 257 -9.42 27.97 -7.59
CA ARG A 257 -9.82 26.87 -6.69
C ARG A 257 -10.62 25.78 -7.41
N ARG A 258 -11.52 26.17 -8.34
CA ARG A 258 -12.27 25.23 -9.18
C ARG A 258 -11.34 24.39 -10.07
N LEU A 259 -10.33 25.02 -10.67
CA LEU A 259 -9.30 24.31 -11.44
C LEU A 259 -8.57 23.28 -10.57
N VAL A 260 -8.19 23.64 -9.33
CA VAL A 260 -7.54 22.69 -8.42
C VAL A 260 -8.42 21.47 -8.13
N ILE A 261 -9.71 21.67 -7.88
CA ILE A 261 -10.65 20.54 -7.69
C ILE A 261 -10.77 19.67 -8.93
N GLU A 262 -10.86 20.28 -10.12
CA GLU A 262 -10.93 19.53 -11.37
C GLU A 262 -9.69 18.65 -11.56
N LEU A 263 -8.51 19.18 -11.25
CA LEU A 263 -7.26 18.42 -11.26
C LEU A 263 -7.24 17.30 -10.21
N CYS A 264 -7.71 17.57 -8.99
CA CYS A 264 -7.89 16.53 -7.97
C CYS A 264 -8.78 15.39 -8.51
N ASN A 265 -9.92 15.75 -9.11
CA ASN A 265 -10.88 14.79 -9.64
C ASN A 265 -10.28 13.94 -10.77
N ILE A 266 -9.52 14.54 -11.69
CA ILE A 266 -8.84 13.82 -12.78
C ILE A 266 -7.84 12.79 -12.21
N VAL A 267 -6.96 13.23 -11.29
CA VAL A 267 -5.92 12.36 -10.71
C VAL A 267 -6.54 11.22 -9.90
N ALA A 268 -7.51 11.52 -9.04
CA ALA A 268 -8.21 10.51 -8.22
C ALA A 268 -9.00 9.52 -9.09
N THR A 269 -9.79 10.02 -10.04
CA THR A 269 -10.61 9.17 -10.94
C THR A 269 -9.74 8.24 -11.77
N ARG A 270 -8.61 8.73 -12.29
CA ARG A 270 -7.64 7.89 -13.01
C ARG A 270 -7.11 6.77 -12.11
N GLY A 271 -6.65 7.11 -10.90
CA GLY A 271 -6.14 6.13 -9.93
C GLY A 271 -7.17 5.05 -9.61
N ALA A 272 -8.40 5.45 -9.27
CA ALA A 272 -9.51 4.55 -8.93
C ALA A 272 -9.90 3.62 -10.10
N ARG A 273 -9.99 4.16 -11.33
CA ARG A 273 -10.33 3.35 -12.52
C ARG A 273 -9.24 2.34 -12.87
N LEU A 274 -7.97 2.69 -12.70
CA LEU A 274 -6.85 1.78 -12.91
C LEU A 274 -6.83 0.67 -11.85
N ALA A 275 -7.06 1.00 -10.58
CA ALA A 275 -7.19 0.02 -9.51
C ALA A 275 -8.36 -0.96 -9.78
N ALA A 276 -9.53 -0.43 -10.19
CA ALA A 276 -10.68 -1.25 -10.57
C ALA A 276 -10.38 -2.17 -11.76
N ALA A 277 -9.62 -1.69 -12.77
CA ALA A 277 -9.18 -2.52 -13.89
C ALA A 277 -8.23 -3.64 -13.43
N GLY A 278 -7.36 -3.38 -12.46
CA GLY A 278 -6.51 -4.39 -11.81
C GLY A 278 -7.34 -5.48 -11.14
N ILE A 279 -8.35 -5.09 -10.35
CA ILE A 279 -9.30 -6.02 -9.72
C ILE A 279 -10.03 -6.85 -10.77
N LEU A 280 -10.53 -6.22 -11.83
CA LEU A 280 -11.18 -6.93 -12.94
C LEU A 280 -10.22 -7.93 -13.60
N GLY A 281 -8.94 -7.58 -13.77
CA GLY A 281 -7.92 -8.50 -14.26
C GLY A 281 -7.80 -9.78 -13.41
N ILE A 282 -7.85 -9.64 -12.09
CA ILE A 282 -7.86 -10.78 -11.15
C ILE A 282 -9.14 -11.60 -11.33
N LEU A 283 -10.31 -10.96 -11.36
CA LEU A 283 -11.59 -11.65 -11.56
C LEU A 283 -11.62 -12.44 -12.88
N LYS A 284 -11.11 -11.85 -13.97
CA LYS A 284 -10.95 -12.54 -15.26
C LYS A 284 -10.01 -13.72 -15.16
N LYS A 285 -8.88 -13.57 -14.46
CA LYS A 285 -7.92 -14.66 -14.24
C LYS A 285 -8.54 -15.84 -13.48
N MET A 286 -9.44 -15.54 -12.55
CA MET A 286 -10.21 -16.53 -11.78
C MET A 286 -11.42 -17.11 -12.54
N GLY A 287 -11.79 -16.54 -13.69
CA GLY A 287 -13.02 -16.90 -14.42
C GLY A 287 -14.29 -16.49 -13.66
N ARG A 288 -14.24 -15.37 -12.95
CA ARG A 288 -15.31 -14.80 -12.11
C ARG A 288 -15.74 -13.40 -12.55
N ASP A 289 -15.44 -13.03 -13.79
CA ASP A 289 -15.83 -11.76 -14.43
C ASP A 289 -17.24 -11.79 -15.02
N THR A 290 -17.85 -12.98 -15.14
CA THR A 290 -19.22 -13.16 -15.62
C THR A 290 -20.06 -13.98 -14.63
N PRO A 291 -21.35 -13.66 -14.45
CA PRO A 291 -22.25 -14.50 -13.65
C PRO A 291 -22.40 -15.88 -14.30
N ARG A 292 -22.13 -16.96 -13.56
CA ARG A 292 -22.41 -18.33 -14.04
C ARG A 292 -23.94 -18.56 -14.08
N GLN A 293 -24.42 -19.27 -15.09
CA GLN A 293 -25.81 -19.75 -15.13
C GLN A 293 -26.01 -20.79 -14.02
N GLY A 294 -26.82 -20.50 -12.99
CA GLY A 294 -27.18 -21.46 -11.93
C GLY A 294 -27.18 -20.94 -10.48
N GLY A 295 -26.81 -19.68 -10.20
CA GLY A 295 -26.84 -19.10 -8.85
C GLY A 295 -25.49 -18.49 -8.43
N PRO A 296 -25.44 -17.62 -7.40
CA PRO A 296 -24.32 -16.69 -7.27
C PRO A 296 -23.11 -17.35 -6.62
N GLU A 297 -22.03 -17.54 -7.40
CA GLU A 297 -20.68 -17.63 -6.84
C GLU A 297 -20.26 -16.18 -6.50
N LYS A 298 -20.77 -15.67 -5.36
CA LYS A 298 -20.40 -14.33 -4.89
C LYS A 298 -18.88 -14.29 -4.73
N THR A 299 -18.27 -13.19 -5.19
CA THR A 299 -16.85 -12.93 -4.95
C THR A 299 -16.75 -11.64 -4.19
N VAL A 300 -16.20 -11.73 -2.98
CA VAL A 300 -15.94 -10.58 -2.13
C VAL A 300 -14.47 -10.18 -2.28
N VAL A 301 -14.26 -8.88 -2.48
CA VAL A 301 -12.93 -8.26 -2.47
C VAL A 301 -12.75 -7.60 -1.11
N ALA A 302 -11.84 -8.11 -0.30
CA ALA A 302 -11.44 -7.47 0.95
C ALA A 302 -10.55 -6.27 0.63
N MET A 303 -10.94 -5.07 1.05
CA MET A 303 -10.21 -3.84 0.77
C MET A 303 -9.76 -3.16 2.06
N ASP A 304 -8.55 -2.61 2.05
CA ASP A 304 -7.98 -1.84 3.15
C ASP A 304 -7.00 -0.78 2.61
N GLY A 305 -6.57 0.15 3.46
CA GLY A 305 -5.68 1.26 3.13
C GLY A 305 -6.43 2.59 3.00
N GLY A 306 -5.78 3.68 3.40
CA GLY A 306 -6.44 4.98 3.57
C GLY A 306 -6.93 5.71 2.31
N LEU A 307 -6.80 5.13 1.11
CA LEU A 307 -7.51 5.63 -0.08
C LEU A 307 -8.91 5.02 -0.25
N TYR A 308 -9.12 3.79 0.24
CA TYR A 308 -10.42 3.10 0.23
C TYR A 308 -11.24 3.55 1.44
#